data_AF-A0A433Q240-F1
#
_entry.id   AF-A0A433Q240-F1
#
_cell.length_a   1.000
_cell.length_b   1.000
_cell.length_c   1.000
_cell.angle_alpha   90.00
_cell.angle_beta   90.00
_cell.angle_gamma   90.00
#
_symmetry.space_group_name_H-M   'P 1'
#
loop_
_entity.id
_entity.type
_entity.pdbx_description
1 polymer ?
#
loop_
_entity_poly.entity_id
_entity_poly.type
_entity_poly.pdbx_seq_one_letter_code
_entity_poly.pdbx_strand_id
1 'polypeptide(L)'
;DTRTDPPYSESTIAPVLKKHSEDTRTEPTYSESTIDPLFKKYSSRSYDKGCEDKLITVITDKTITEIVTDTFKDGLLPRDPNGIYLVLTSPDVNKKSDRCHSCTSACGFHNYFTFEGQKYLYSWAGDWEGTGCSIRCTPLANKQKSPNDDVGTDALINLVSNLLAGTVTDPYVSGWNGQYGEIAALCSWNFGTVWEHCGATYNMYVGEKRMLIQNLWKVTELDGSGYCASV
;
A
#
# COMPACT_ATOMS: atom_id res chain seq x y z
N ASP A 1 -8.92 23.53 44.93
CA ASP A 1 -8.24 22.24 45.06
C ASP A 1 -7.39 22.03 43.81
N THR A 2 -6.15 22.47 43.88
CA THR A 2 -5.20 22.57 42.77
C THR A 2 -4.24 21.38 42.87
N ARG A 3 -4.36 20.40 41.97
CA ARG A 3 -3.46 19.26 41.92
C ARG A 3 -2.27 19.57 41.01
N THR A 4 -1.12 19.83 41.63
CA THR A 4 0.20 19.93 41.00
C THR A 4 0.80 18.53 40.85
N ASP A 5 1.25 18.17 39.66
CA ASP A 5 2.05 16.96 39.43
C ASP A 5 3.54 17.21 39.79
N PRO A 6 4.27 16.22 40.34
CA PRO A 6 5.69 16.37 40.70
C PRO A 6 6.63 16.15 39.49
N PRO A 7 7.86 16.69 39.53
CA PRO A 7 8.80 16.63 38.41
C PRO A 7 9.51 15.28 38.34
N TYR A 8 9.59 14.68 37.14
CA TYR A 8 10.48 13.55 36.90
C TYR A 8 11.92 14.04 36.72
N SER A 9 12.81 13.63 37.62
CA SER A 9 14.24 13.87 37.58
C SER A 9 14.97 12.76 36.83
N GLU A 10 15.90 13.14 35.96
CA GLU A 10 16.91 12.26 35.37
C GLU A 10 17.84 11.65 36.42
N SER A 11 18.36 10.47 36.07
CA SER A 11 19.55 9.81 36.60
C SER A 11 19.39 8.92 37.84
N THR A 12 19.62 7.62 37.64
CA THR A 12 20.63 6.90 38.42
C THR A 12 21.13 5.64 37.68
N ILE A 13 22.40 5.72 37.26
CA ILE A 13 23.44 4.67 37.28
C ILE A 13 23.68 3.83 36.00
N ALA A 14 24.80 4.20 35.36
CA ALA A 14 25.56 3.56 34.30
C ALA A 14 26.47 2.41 34.82
N PRO A 15 27.59 2.01 34.18
CA PRO A 15 27.83 1.48 32.82
C PRO A 15 28.59 0.13 32.88
N VAL A 16 28.28 -0.87 32.04
CA VAL A 16 29.15 -2.06 31.87
C VAL A 16 29.16 -2.55 30.42
N LEU A 17 30.31 -2.26 29.77
CA LEU A 17 31.04 -3.06 28.78
C LEU A 17 30.52 -3.20 27.35
N LYS A 18 31.22 -2.47 26.47
CA LYS A 18 31.65 -2.94 25.15
C LYS A 18 32.14 -4.41 25.21
N LYS A 19 31.64 -5.26 24.30
CA LYS A 19 32.38 -6.02 23.27
C LYS A 19 31.71 -7.37 22.97
N HIS A 20 30.90 -7.40 21.92
CA HIS A 20 30.81 -8.49 20.95
C HIS A 20 30.62 -7.78 19.61
N SER A 21 31.71 -7.54 18.87
CA SER A 21 32.23 -8.46 17.86
C SER A 21 31.23 -8.57 16.72
N GLU A 22 31.50 -7.81 15.65
CA GLU A 22 31.22 -8.16 14.25
C GLU A 22 30.14 -9.24 14.06
N ASP A 23 28.87 -8.84 14.09
CA ASP A 23 27.83 -9.62 13.43
C ASP A 23 27.75 -9.09 12.00
N THR A 24 28.63 -9.60 11.14
CA THR A 24 28.42 -9.58 9.70
C THR A 24 27.11 -10.33 9.45
N ARG A 25 25.99 -9.59 9.47
CA ARG A 25 24.73 -10.08 8.95
C ARG A 25 24.96 -10.34 7.47
N THR A 26 25.31 -11.57 7.14
CA THR A 26 25.24 -12.06 5.77
C THR A 26 23.79 -11.89 5.35
N GLU A 27 23.56 -10.96 4.41
CA GLU A 27 22.37 -10.92 3.58
C GLU A 27 22.02 -12.36 3.19
N PRO A 28 20.77 -12.83 3.37
CA PRO A 28 20.36 -14.08 2.76
C PRO A 28 20.49 -13.89 1.25
N THR A 29 21.54 -14.46 0.65
CA THR A 29 21.66 -14.59 -0.79
C THR A 29 20.53 -15.49 -1.28
N TYR A 30 19.45 -14.88 -1.76
CA TYR A 30 18.47 -15.59 -2.56
C TYR A 30 19.09 -15.83 -3.93
N SER A 31 19.42 -17.09 -4.22
CA SER A 31 19.75 -17.52 -5.58
C SER A 31 18.56 -17.25 -6.50
N GLU A 32 18.79 -16.87 -7.76
CA GLU A 32 17.75 -16.72 -8.80
C GLU A 32 16.79 -17.94 -8.86
N SER A 33 17.26 -19.14 -8.51
CA SER A 33 16.45 -20.36 -8.44
C SER A 33 15.37 -20.39 -7.36
N THR A 34 15.42 -19.51 -6.35
CA THR A 34 14.38 -19.37 -5.32
C THR A 34 13.29 -18.37 -5.74
N ILE A 35 13.62 -17.51 -6.70
CA ILE A 35 12.76 -16.46 -7.23
C ILE A 35 11.88 -17.00 -8.39
N ASP A 36 12.40 -17.96 -9.15
CA ASP A 36 11.74 -18.57 -10.31
C ASP A 36 10.36 -19.24 -10.02
N PRO A 37 10.12 -19.93 -8.89
CA PRO A 37 8.80 -20.46 -8.55
C PRO A 37 7.77 -19.38 -8.21
N LEU A 38 8.20 -18.23 -7.71
CA LEU A 38 7.33 -17.09 -7.38
C LEU A 38 6.87 -16.36 -8.66
N PHE A 39 7.75 -16.22 -9.66
CA PHE A 39 7.38 -15.65 -10.96
C PHE A 39 6.35 -16.48 -11.75
N LYS A 40 6.23 -17.79 -11.48
CA LYS A 40 5.11 -18.61 -11.99
C LYS A 40 3.74 -18.22 -11.42
N LYS A 41 3.69 -17.42 -10.34
CA LYS A 41 2.45 -17.05 -9.63
C LYS A 41 2.01 -15.61 -9.89
N TYR A 42 2.78 -14.84 -10.64
CA TYR A 42 2.41 -13.48 -11.06
C TYR A 42 2.15 -13.47 -12.56
N SER A 43 1.00 -12.95 -12.96
CA SER A 43 0.70 -12.69 -14.37
C SER A 43 0.26 -11.24 -14.49
N SER A 44 0.91 -10.50 -15.38
CA SER A 44 0.59 -9.11 -15.67
C SER A 44 0.10 -8.97 -17.10
N ARG A 45 -0.81 -8.02 -17.30
CA ARG A 45 -1.27 -7.55 -18.61
C ARG A 45 -1.40 -6.05 -18.54
N SER A 46 -0.84 -5.38 -19.54
CA SER A 46 -1.08 -3.95 -19.75
C SER A 46 -2.30 -3.80 -20.65
N TYR A 47 -3.25 -2.99 -20.22
CA TYR A 47 -4.40 -2.59 -21.03
C TYR A 47 -4.12 -1.19 -21.58
N ASP A 48 -3.65 -1.10 -22.81
CA ASP A 48 -3.46 0.15 -23.54
C ASP A 48 -4.41 0.13 -24.74
N LYS A 49 -5.32 1.11 -24.85
CA LYS A 49 -6.20 1.24 -26.02
C LYS A 49 -5.52 1.93 -27.21
N GLY A 50 -4.21 2.17 -27.14
CA GLY A 50 -3.40 2.76 -28.20
C GLY A 50 -3.49 4.28 -28.23
N CYS A 51 -2.53 4.92 -28.90
CA CYS A 51 -2.44 6.37 -29.08
C CYS A 51 -3.56 7.00 -29.93
N GLU A 52 -4.60 6.25 -30.29
CA GLU A 52 -5.76 6.78 -31.00
C GLU A 52 -6.72 7.38 -29.99
N ASP A 53 -6.71 8.71 -30.00
CA ASP A 53 -7.44 9.61 -29.13
C ASP A 53 -6.97 9.60 -27.68
N LYS A 54 -6.70 10.81 -27.19
CA LYS A 54 -6.59 11.19 -25.79
C LYS A 54 -7.96 10.98 -25.12
N LEU A 55 -8.43 9.74 -25.13
CA LEU A 55 -9.60 9.28 -24.44
C LEU A 55 -9.25 9.42 -22.97
N ILE A 56 -9.81 10.47 -22.37
CA ILE A 56 -10.08 10.55 -20.95
C ILE A 56 -10.84 9.25 -20.63
N THR A 57 -10.11 8.18 -20.35
CA THR A 57 -10.67 6.87 -20.09
C THR A 57 -11.19 6.93 -18.68
N VAL A 58 -12.45 7.35 -18.61
CA VAL A 58 -13.21 7.38 -17.38
C VAL A 58 -13.37 5.96 -16.88
N ILE A 59 -12.59 5.60 -15.87
CA ILE A 59 -12.77 4.37 -15.13
C ILE A 59 -13.75 4.59 -13.98
N THR A 60 -14.73 3.71 -13.84
CA THR A 60 -15.62 3.62 -12.67
C THR A 60 -15.31 2.34 -11.89
N ASP A 61 -15.84 2.19 -10.67
CA ASP A 61 -15.69 0.94 -9.90
C ASP A 61 -16.25 -0.26 -10.70
N LYS A 62 -17.32 -0.03 -11.48
CA LYS A 62 -17.86 -0.99 -12.45
C LYS A 62 -16.86 -1.30 -13.56
N THR A 63 -16.26 -0.29 -14.19
CA THR A 63 -15.24 -0.49 -15.25
C THR A 63 -14.05 -1.28 -14.74
N ILE A 64 -13.60 -1.04 -13.51
CA ILE A 64 -12.51 -1.79 -12.89
C ILE A 64 -12.91 -3.27 -12.71
N THR A 65 -14.13 -3.53 -12.22
CA THR A 65 -14.65 -4.91 -12.10
C THR A 65 -14.76 -5.60 -13.46
N GLU A 66 -15.18 -4.87 -14.50
CA GLU A 66 -15.27 -5.37 -15.88
C GLU A 66 -13.90 -5.74 -16.44
N ILE A 67 -12.86 -4.91 -16.21
CA ILE A 67 -11.48 -5.22 -16.60
C ILE A 67 -11.05 -6.58 -16.04
N VAL A 68 -11.21 -6.81 -14.74
CA VAL A 68 -10.81 -8.09 -14.12
C VAL A 68 -11.68 -9.24 -14.66
N THR A 69 -12.99 -9.03 -14.79
CA THR A 69 -13.92 -10.04 -15.30
C THR A 69 -13.60 -10.45 -16.74
N ASP A 70 -13.24 -9.51 -17.61
CA ASP A 70 -12.92 -9.79 -19.01
C ASP A 70 -11.58 -10.53 -19.14
N THR A 71 -10.59 -10.23 -18.29
CA THR A 71 -9.35 -11.04 -18.25
C THR A 71 -9.61 -12.52 -17.90
N PHE A 72 -10.66 -12.81 -17.12
CA PHE A 72 -11.08 -14.18 -16.82
C PHE A 72 -11.79 -14.84 -17.98
N LYS A 73 -12.70 -14.13 -18.66
CA LYS A 73 -13.41 -14.63 -19.85
C LYS A 73 -12.43 -14.96 -20.97
N ASP A 74 -11.46 -14.09 -21.19
CA ASP A 74 -10.47 -14.21 -22.26
C ASP A 74 -9.32 -15.16 -21.92
N GLY A 75 -9.31 -15.72 -20.70
CA GLY A 75 -8.28 -16.66 -20.25
C GLY A 75 -6.88 -16.02 -20.12
N LEU A 76 -6.82 -14.70 -19.91
CA LEU A 76 -5.58 -13.94 -19.86
C LEU A 76 -4.88 -14.02 -18.50
N LEU A 77 -5.63 -14.25 -17.44
CA LEU A 77 -5.13 -14.50 -16.08
C LEU A 77 -5.68 -15.84 -15.54
N PRO A 78 -4.93 -16.54 -14.67
CA PRO A 78 -5.44 -17.70 -13.96
C PRO A 78 -6.66 -17.32 -13.11
N ARG A 79 -7.66 -18.20 -13.05
CA ARG A 79 -8.81 -18.08 -12.15
C ARG A 79 -8.48 -18.76 -10.81
N ASP A 80 -7.60 -18.14 -10.02
CA ASP A 80 -7.23 -18.58 -8.67
C ASP A 80 -8.12 -17.90 -7.61
N PRO A 81 -8.99 -18.64 -6.89
CA PRO A 81 -9.82 -18.07 -5.83
C PRO A 81 -9.02 -17.65 -4.58
N ASN A 82 -7.75 -18.05 -4.48
CA ASN A 82 -6.81 -17.59 -3.44
C ASN A 82 -5.90 -16.45 -3.95
N GLY A 83 -6.08 -16.01 -5.19
CA GLY A 83 -5.34 -14.90 -5.79
C GLY A 83 -5.91 -13.54 -5.40
N ILE A 84 -5.04 -12.53 -5.42
CA ILE A 84 -5.43 -11.12 -5.37
C ILE A 84 -5.12 -10.51 -6.73
N TYR A 85 -6.13 -9.95 -7.39
CA TYR A 85 -6.00 -9.33 -8.71
C TYR A 85 -5.84 -7.81 -8.55
N LEU A 86 -4.66 -7.29 -8.89
CA LEU A 86 -4.38 -5.86 -8.83
C LEU A 86 -4.65 -5.19 -10.18
N VAL A 87 -5.48 -4.15 -10.17
CA VAL A 87 -5.65 -3.23 -11.29
C VAL A 87 -4.89 -1.95 -10.96
N LEU A 88 -3.86 -1.65 -11.75
CA LEU A 88 -3.07 -0.44 -11.58
C LEU A 88 -3.29 0.46 -12.78
N THR A 89 -3.48 1.75 -12.54
CA THR A 89 -3.71 2.72 -13.62
C THR A 89 -2.68 3.83 -13.60
N SER A 90 -2.20 4.21 -14.77
CA SER A 90 -1.28 5.32 -14.99
C SER A 90 -1.95 6.70 -14.82
N PRO A 91 -1.16 7.79 -14.69
CA PRO A 91 -1.69 9.14 -14.47
C PRO A 91 -2.65 9.67 -15.55
N ASP A 92 -2.57 9.16 -16.77
CA ASP A 92 -3.40 9.56 -17.91
C ASP A 92 -4.80 8.91 -17.90
N VAL A 93 -5.02 7.89 -17.07
CA VAL A 93 -6.31 7.24 -16.86
C VAL A 93 -7.15 8.06 -15.86
N ASN A 94 -7.85 9.06 -16.40
CA ASN A 94 -8.69 9.97 -15.62
C ASN A 94 -10.01 9.34 -15.19
N LYS A 95 -10.17 8.99 -13.91
CA LYS A 95 -11.49 8.71 -13.31
C LYS A 95 -12.37 9.97 -13.35
N LYS A 96 -13.40 10.06 -14.21
CA LYS A 96 -14.52 11.01 -13.95
C LYS A 96 -15.23 10.52 -12.69
N SER A 97 -14.85 11.08 -11.56
CA SER A 97 -15.78 11.37 -10.49
C SER A 97 -15.02 12.27 -9.52
N ASP A 98 -15.58 13.45 -9.26
CA ASP A 98 -15.67 14.15 -7.97
C ASP A 98 -15.13 13.51 -6.66
N ARG A 99 -14.75 12.24 -6.61
CA ARG A 99 -14.31 11.51 -5.41
C ARG A 99 -12.91 11.84 -4.90
N CYS A 100 -12.05 12.52 -5.66
CA CYS A 100 -10.82 13.10 -5.07
C CYS A 100 -11.11 14.18 -4.02
N HIS A 101 -12.36 14.64 -3.91
CA HIS A 101 -12.82 15.55 -2.87
C HIS A 101 -13.51 14.83 -1.71
N SER A 102 -13.71 13.51 -1.78
CA SER A 102 -14.23 12.69 -0.67
C SER A 102 -13.07 12.03 0.08
N CYS A 103 -13.13 12.07 1.41
CA CYS A 103 -12.04 11.64 2.30
C CYS A 103 -11.76 10.12 2.30
N THR A 104 -12.57 9.28 1.67
CA THR A 104 -12.59 7.83 1.98
C THR A 104 -12.36 6.87 0.81
N SER A 105 -12.24 7.32 -0.45
CA SER A 105 -12.19 6.37 -1.60
C SER A 105 -11.41 6.83 -2.83
N ALA A 106 -10.63 7.91 -2.72
CA ALA A 106 -10.06 8.58 -3.89
C ALA A 106 -8.93 7.80 -4.55
N CYS A 107 -8.02 7.22 -3.75
CA CYS A 107 -6.71 6.80 -4.25
C CYS A 107 -6.66 5.34 -4.71
N GLY A 108 -7.60 4.53 -4.24
CA GLY A 108 -7.70 3.11 -4.49
C GLY A 108 -8.78 2.47 -3.61
N PHE A 109 -9.08 1.21 -3.86
CA PHE A 109 -9.98 0.39 -3.02
C PHE A 109 -9.65 -1.09 -3.18
N HIS A 110 -10.05 -1.90 -2.21
CA HIS A 110 -10.10 -3.35 -2.31
C HIS A 110 -11.55 -3.83 -2.25
N ASN A 111 -11.87 -4.91 -2.95
CA ASN A 111 -13.20 -5.50 -2.99
C ASN A 111 -13.14 -6.95 -3.51
N TYR A 112 -14.30 -7.56 -3.69
CA TYR A 112 -14.45 -8.86 -4.33
C TYR A 112 -15.47 -8.79 -5.47
N PHE A 113 -15.36 -9.72 -6.41
CA PHE A 113 -16.38 -9.95 -7.43
C PHE A 113 -16.70 -11.44 -7.52
N THR A 114 -17.86 -11.76 -8.07
CA THR A 114 -18.30 -13.14 -8.28
C THR A 114 -18.24 -13.48 -9.76
N PHE A 115 -17.53 -14.54 -10.10
CA PHE A 115 -17.42 -15.07 -11.46
C PHE A 115 -17.69 -16.57 -11.44
N GLU A 116 -18.63 -17.04 -12.27
CA GLU A 116 -19.04 -18.45 -12.33
C GLU A 116 -19.39 -19.06 -10.94
N GLY A 117 -19.99 -18.25 -10.05
CA GLY A 117 -20.40 -18.67 -8.71
C GLY A 117 -19.28 -18.65 -7.65
N GLN A 118 -18.04 -18.34 -8.03
CA GLN A 118 -16.90 -18.23 -7.13
C GLN A 118 -16.54 -16.77 -6.86
N LYS A 119 -16.18 -16.44 -5.61
CA LYS A 119 -15.66 -15.11 -5.25
C LYS A 119 -14.17 -15.02 -5.52
N TYR A 120 -13.73 -13.85 -5.99
CA TYR A 120 -12.34 -13.50 -6.26
C TYR A 120 -12.03 -12.11 -5.70
N LEU A 121 -10.83 -11.92 -5.16
CA LEU A 121 -10.40 -10.70 -4.50
C LEU A 121 -9.68 -9.79 -5.48
N TYR A 122 -10.06 -8.52 -5.55
CA TYR A 122 -9.38 -7.57 -6.41
C TYR A 122 -9.21 -6.22 -5.73
N SER A 123 -8.15 -5.52 -6.12
CA SER A 123 -7.88 -4.18 -5.62
C SER A 123 -7.46 -3.29 -6.77
N TRP A 124 -7.84 -2.03 -6.69
CA TRP A 124 -7.42 -1.02 -7.64
C TRP A 124 -6.68 0.09 -6.92
N ALA A 125 -5.57 0.52 -7.53
CA ALA A 125 -4.83 1.70 -7.11
C ALA A 125 -4.50 2.54 -8.35
N GLY A 126 -4.75 3.85 -8.23
CA GLY A 126 -4.38 4.80 -9.28
C GLY A 126 -3.05 5.47 -8.99
N ASP A 127 -2.25 5.68 -10.03
CA ASP A 127 -1.23 6.72 -10.03
C ASP A 127 -1.91 8.07 -10.25
N TRP A 128 -1.57 9.03 -9.41
CA TRP A 128 -2.18 10.36 -9.37
C TRP A 128 -1.18 11.46 -9.65
N GLU A 129 0.05 11.17 -10.08
CA GLU A 129 1.04 12.19 -10.42
C GLU A 129 0.48 13.21 -11.44
N GLY A 130 0.73 14.50 -11.22
CA GLY A 130 0.27 15.55 -12.13
C GLY A 130 -1.25 15.80 -12.14
N THR A 131 -2.04 15.07 -11.35
CA THR A 131 -3.49 15.26 -11.21
C THR A 131 -3.82 16.17 -10.02
N GLY A 132 -5.06 16.70 -9.96
CA GLY A 132 -5.55 17.40 -8.77
C GLY A 132 -5.63 16.54 -7.49
N CYS A 133 -5.48 15.22 -7.63
CA CYS A 133 -5.61 14.24 -6.55
C CYS A 133 -4.27 13.89 -5.88
N SER A 134 -3.12 14.26 -6.47
CA SER A 134 -1.80 13.98 -5.86
C SER A 134 -1.70 14.55 -4.44
N ILE A 135 -2.42 15.65 -4.15
CA ILE A 135 -2.44 16.23 -2.81
C ILE A 135 -2.98 15.26 -1.75
N ARG A 136 -3.80 14.28 -2.11
CA ARG A 136 -4.36 13.28 -1.18
C ARG A 136 -3.77 11.89 -1.36
N CYS A 137 -3.27 11.56 -2.55
CA CYS A 137 -2.85 10.21 -2.89
C CYS A 137 -1.34 10.01 -2.92
N THR A 138 -0.57 11.08 -2.69
CA THR A 138 0.88 11.05 -2.61
C THR A 138 1.33 11.46 -1.21
N PRO A 139 2.29 10.74 -0.57
CA PRO A 139 2.85 11.13 0.71
C PRO A 139 3.33 12.59 0.67
N LEU A 140 2.88 13.41 1.61
CA LEU A 140 3.17 14.86 1.66
C LEU A 140 4.67 15.16 1.55
N ALA A 141 5.51 14.37 2.21
CA ALA A 141 6.96 14.53 2.22
C ALA A 141 7.61 14.26 0.84
N ASN A 142 6.97 13.47 -0.03
CA ASN A 142 7.51 13.04 -1.31
C ASN A 142 6.73 13.57 -2.52
N LYS A 143 5.90 14.61 -2.35
CA LYS A 143 5.05 15.14 -3.43
C LYS A 143 5.79 15.73 -4.62
N GLN A 144 6.96 16.31 -4.37
CA GLN A 144 7.77 16.97 -5.40
C GLN A 144 9.01 16.15 -5.77
N LYS A 145 9.37 15.18 -4.93
CA LYS A 145 10.56 14.37 -5.09
C LYS A 145 10.37 13.04 -4.38
N SER A 146 10.72 11.95 -5.05
CA SER A 146 10.71 10.61 -4.48
C SER A 146 12.14 10.09 -4.28
N PRO A 147 12.37 9.11 -3.39
CA PRO A 147 13.67 8.46 -3.23
C PRO A 147 14.16 7.68 -4.47
N ASN A 148 13.29 7.46 -5.47
CA ASN A 148 13.55 6.66 -6.66
C ASN A 148 13.30 7.44 -7.97
N ASP A 149 13.21 8.77 -7.89
CA ASP A 149 12.98 9.69 -9.01
C ASP A 149 11.67 9.41 -9.79
N ASP A 150 10.68 8.78 -9.16
CA ASP A 150 9.35 8.52 -9.71
C ASP A 150 8.30 8.69 -8.59
N VAL A 151 7.70 9.87 -8.53
CA VAL A 151 6.74 10.24 -7.48
C VAL A 151 5.44 9.44 -7.61
N GLY A 152 4.97 9.24 -8.83
CA GLY A 152 3.74 8.50 -9.12
C GLY A 152 3.84 7.04 -8.69
N THR A 153 4.89 6.36 -9.14
CA THR A 153 5.13 4.95 -8.82
C THR A 153 5.39 4.73 -7.33
N ASP A 154 6.20 5.55 -6.67
CA ASP A 154 6.46 5.38 -5.23
C ASP A 154 5.19 5.59 -4.39
N ALA A 155 4.37 6.57 -4.77
CA ALA A 155 3.06 6.78 -4.14
C ALA A 155 2.11 5.60 -4.38
N LEU A 156 2.10 5.06 -5.61
CA LEU A 156 1.31 3.90 -5.98
C LEU A 156 1.71 2.67 -5.17
N ILE A 157 3.00 2.41 -4.98
CA ILE A 157 3.50 1.29 -4.16
C ILE A 157 3.02 1.42 -2.71
N ASN A 158 3.07 2.62 -2.15
CA ASN A 158 2.51 2.89 -0.82
C ASN A 158 1.00 2.57 -0.74
N LEU A 159 0.22 2.94 -1.75
CA LEU A 159 -1.20 2.59 -1.83
C LEU A 159 -1.41 1.08 -1.98
N VAL A 160 -0.64 0.41 -2.83
CA VAL A 160 -0.72 -1.04 -3.04
C VAL A 160 -0.42 -1.79 -1.74
N SER A 161 0.59 -1.39 -0.97
CA SER A 161 0.88 -1.98 0.34
C SER A 161 -0.33 -1.89 1.27
N ASN A 162 -0.92 -0.70 1.39
CA ASN A 162 -2.11 -0.46 2.21
C ASN A 162 -3.32 -1.30 1.74
N LEU A 163 -3.55 -1.37 0.43
CA LEU A 163 -4.66 -2.12 -0.14
C LEU A 163 -4.48 -3.63 0.00
N LEU A 164 -3.27 -4.16 -0.17
CA LEU A 164 -2.99 -5.58 0.04
C LEU A 164 -3.26 -5.98 1.50
N ALA A 165 -2.85 -5.14 2.46
CA ALA A 165 -3.17 -5.36 3.86
C ALA A 165 -4.69 -5.37 4.11
N GLY A 166 -5.42 -4.41 3.54
CA GLY A 166 -6.89 -4.37 3.58
C GLY A 166 -7.52 -5.63 2.97
N THR A 167 -7.07 -6.03 1.78
CA THR A 167 -7.59 -7.20 1.05
C THR A 167 -7.40 -8.51 1.83
N VAL A 168 -6.26 -8.67 2.52
CA VAL A 168 -5.96 -9.89 3.28
C VAL A 168 -6.73 -9.91 4.61
N THR A 169 -6.93 -8.76 5.24
CA THR A 169 -7.54 -8.65 6.57
C THR A 169 -9.06 -8.47 6.53
N ASP A 170 -9.59 -7.94 5.43
CA ASP A 170 -11.01 -7.85 5.11
C ASP A 170 -11.30 -8.22 3.64
N PRO A 171 -11.17 -9.50 3.26
CA PRO A 171 -11.28 -9.93 1.87
C PRO A 171 -12.67 -9.71 1.25
N TYR A 172 -13.73 -9.66 2.04
CA TYR A 172 -15.10 -9.55 1.53
C TYR A 172 -15.80 -8.25 1.89
N VAL A 173 -15.03 -7.23 2.29
CA VAL A 173 -15.52 -5.89 2.67
C VAL A 173 -16.66 -6.00 3.69
N SER A 174 -16.51 -6.94 4.61
CA SER A 174 -17.51 -7.34 5.61
C SER A 174 -16.88 -7.67 6.96
N GLY A 175 -15.55 -7.68 7.00
CA GLY A 175 -14.71 -7.83 8.18
C GLY A 175 -14.54 -6.50 8.90
N TRP A 176 -13.65 -6.54 9.89
CA TRP A 176 -13.29 -5.48 10.85
C TRP A 176 -13.79 -4.05 10.53
N ASN A 177 -15.07 -3.82 10.83
CA ASN A 177 -15.75 -2.52 10.80
C ASN A 177 -16.10 -2.02 12.22
N GLY A 178 -15.44 -2.58 13.24
CA GLY A 178 -15.62 -2.22 14.65
C GLY A 178 -15.16 -0.79 14.96
N GLN A 179 -15.22 -0.40 16.23
CA GLN A 179 -14.95 0.96 16.73
C GLN A 179 -13.63 1.60 16.23
N TYR A 180 -12.67 0.79 15.78
CA TYR A 180 -11.34 1.21 15.36
C TYR A 180 -11.16 1.23 13.82
N GLY A 181 -11.87 0.42 13.03
CA GLY A 181 -11.74 0.38 11.56
C GLY A 181 -10.74 -0.68 11.04
N GLU A 182 -10.53 -0.74 9.72
CA GLU A 182 -9.63 -1.72 9.08
C GLU A 182 -8.16 -1.54 9.51
N ILE A 183 -7.38 -2.64 9.54
CA ILE A 183 -5.94 -2.62 9.89
C ILE A 183 -5.14 -1.62 9.05
N ALA A 184 -5.48 -1.50 7.76
CA ALA A 184 -4.87 -0.56 6.83
C ALA A 184 -5.38 0.89 7.01
N ALA A 185 -6.64 1.06 7.42
CA ALA A 185 -7.24 2.39 7.59
C ALA A 185 -6.75 3.10 8.87
N LEU A 186 -6.56 2.34 9.96
CA LEU A 186 -6.20 2.85 11.28
C LEU A 186 -4.88 3.62 11.35
N CYS A 187 -3.95 3.28 10.45
CA CYS A 187 -2.62 3.89 10.38
C CYS A 187 -2.38 4.60 9.05
N SER A 188 -3.45 4.91 8.31
CA SER A 188 -3.36 5.66 7.07
C SER A 188 -2.61 6.97 7.30
N TRP A 189 -1.62 7.19 6.44
CA TRP A 189 -0.68 8.31 6.38
C TRP A 189 0.25 8.44 7.59
N ASN A 190 0.30 7.42 8.46
CA ASN A 190 1.29 7.30 9.52
C ASN A 190 2.51 6.53 8.99
N PHE A 191 3.66 7.19 8.91
CA PHE A 191 4.90 6.58 8.39
C PHE A 191 5.90 6.17 9.48
N GLY A 192 5.57 6.40 10.76
CA GLY A 192 6.46 6.09 11.88
C GLY A 192 7.78 6.86 11.83
N THR A 193 8.88 6.17 12.07
CA THR A 193 10.23 6.74 11.96
C THR A 193 10.63 6.82 10.49
N VAL A 194 11.10 7.99 10.07
CA VAL A 194 11.50 8.25 8.69
C VAL A 194 12.93 8.77 8.61
N TRP A 195 13.56 8.58 7.46
CA TRP A 195 14.88 9.11 7.11
C TRP A 195 14.82 9.89 5.80
N GLU A 196 15.84 10.69 5.54
CA GLU A 196 15.97 11.46 4.31
C GLU A 196 17.08 10.92 3.42
N HIS A 197 16.84 10.94 2.12
CA HIS A 197 17.83 10.66 1.08
C HIS A 197 17.60 11.59 -0.10
N CYS A 198 18.61 12.36 -0.48
CA CYS A 198 18.57 13.24 -1.65
C CYS A 198 17.37 14.21 -1.69
N GLY A 199 16.85 14.65 -0.54
CA GLY A 199 15.69 15.55 -0.46
C GLY A 199 14.33 14.86 -0.60
N ALA A 200 14.28 13.54 -0.46
CA ALA A 200 13.05 12.76 -0.31
C ALA A 200 13.10 11.93 0.98
N THR A 201 11.93 11.50 1.45
CA THR A 201 11.74 10.76 2.70
C THR A 201 11.49 9.28 2.43
N TYR A 202 12.00 8.39 3.28
CA TYR A 202 11.76 6.95 3.24
C TYR A 202 11.74 6.35 4.66
N ASN A 203 11.10 5.20 4.84
CA ASN A 203 11.08 4.48 6.12
C ASN A 203 11.40 2.99 6.01
N MET A 204 11.61 2.46 4.81
CA MET A 204 12.06 1.09 4.62
C MET A 204 12.77 0.90 3.28
N TYR A 205 13.38 -0.27 3.12
CA TYR A 205 13.88 -0.77 1.84
C TYR A 205 12.97 -1.89 1.34
N VAL A 206 12.60 -1.83 0.06
CA VAL A 206 11.95 -2.94 -0.66
C VAL A 206 12.92 -3.38 -1.75
N GLY A 207 13.62 -4.50 -1.49
CA GLY A 207 14.83 -4.83 -2.25
C GLY A 207 15.87 -3.72 -2.11
N GLU A 208 16.39 -3.23 -3.23
CA GLU A 208 17.38 -2.14 -3.26
C GLU A 208 16.76 -0.74 -3.24
N LYS A 209 15.42 -0.65 -3.28
CA LYS A 209 14.69 0.62 -3.44
C LYS A 209 14.28 1.19 -2.09
N ARG A 210 14.44 2.50 -1.91
CA ARG A 210 14.01 3.22 -0.70
C ARG A 210 12.54 3.57 -0.82
N MET A 211 11.72 3.14 0.11
CA MET A 211 10.27 3.34 0.04
C MET A 211 9.74 4.09 1.26
N LEU A 212 8.68 4.86 1.06
CA LEU A 212 7.92 5.49 2.12
C LEU A 212 6.54 4.83 2.19
N ILE A 213 6.41 3.84 3.07
CA ILE A 213 5.22 2.99 3.19
C ILE A 213 4.50 3.27 4.50
N GLN A 214 3.18 3.44 4.46
CA GLN A 214 2.38 3.62 5.66
C GLN A 214 2.49 2.42 6.60
N ASN A 215 2.48 2.68 7.90
CA ASN A 215 2.37 1.68 8.94
C ASN A 215 1.01 0.97 8.88
N LEU A 216 0.94 -0.22 9.45
CA LEU A 216 -0.31 -0.93 9.68
C LEU A 216 -0.66 -0.96 11.17
N TRP A 217 -1.95 -1.13 11.46
CA TRP A 217 -2.38 -1.36 12.83
C TRP A 217 -1.97 -2.74 13.32
N LYS A 218 -1.14 -2.76 14.36
CA LYS A 218 -0.78 -3.98 15.07
C LYS A 218 -1.67 -4.13 16.29
N VAL A 219 -2.57 -5.11 16.22
CA VAL A 219 -3.40 -5.52 17.36
C VAL A 219 -2.51 -6.18 18.41
N THR A 220 -2.62 -5.74 19.66
CA THR A 220 -1.85 -6.29 20.80
C THR A 220 -2.72 -7.07 21.77
N GLU A 221 -4.01 -6.77 21.83
CA GLU A 221 -4.95 -7.37 22.77
C GLU A 221 -6.24 -7.80 22.09
N LEU A 222 -7.00 -8.69 22.76
CA LEU A 222 -8.27 -9.21 22.23
C LEU A 222 -9.41 -8.17 22.19
N ASP A 223 -9.25 -7.04 22.89
CA ASP A 223 -10.20 -5.92 22.87
C ASP A 223 -10.02 -5.01 21.63
N GLY A 224 -9.06 -5.31 20.76
CA GLY A 224 -8.76 -4.54 19.56
C GLY A 224 -7.77 -3.39 19.78
N SER A 225 -7.28 -3.19 21.00
CA SER A 225 -6.21 -2.23 21.27
C SER A 225 -4.91 -2.64 20.57
N GLY A 226 -4.08 -1.63 20.27
CA GLY A 226 -2.92 -1.77 19.40
C GLY A 226 -2.20 -0.45 19.15
N TYR A 227 -1.31 -0.47 18.17
CA TYR A 227 -0.55 0.71 17.74
C TYR A 227 -0.13 0.61 16.27
N CYS A 228 0.24 1.74 15.68
CA CYS A 228 0.81 1.77 14.33
C CYS A 228 2.26 1.29 14.33
N ALA A 229 2.55 0.27 13.54
CA ALA A 229 3.88 -0.30 13.38
C ALA A 229 4.25 -0.46 11.91
N SER A 230 5.55 -0.37 11.61
CA SER A 230 6.05 -0.63 10.27
C SER A 230 5.87 -2.10 9.89
N VAL A 231 5.59 -2.33 8.60
CA VAL A 231 5.46 -3.64 7.97
C VAL A 231 6.81 -4.31 7.69
#